data_AF-A0A2W5YZS9-F1
#
_entry.id   AF-A0A2W5YZS9-F1
#
_cell.length_a   1.000
_cell.length_b   1.000
_cell.length_c   1.000
_cell.angle_alpha   90.00
_cell.angle_beta   90.00
_cell.angle_gamma   90.00
#
_symmetry.space_group_name_H-M   'P 1'
#
loop_
_entity.id
_entity.type
_entity.pdbx_description
1 polymer ?
#
loop_
_entity_poly.entity_id
_entity_poly.type
_entity_poly.pdbx_seq_one_letter_code
_entity_poly.pdbx_strand_id
1 'polypeptide(L)'
;MSEKAADAGDGLAEAHASRGAALSALKRYDEAAAEFEKAIRLDPNSFEAYYFYARARVFEGKIEEATTLFERAAAAKPDDYQCLCLLVQWYHSLGREEDMKEAARKGAKLAERHLTLHPDDARAAELGSGALMKLGETDRAREWLARALAIEPNNPPTQYNAACIYAQLGDADKAFDLLDEVW
;
A
#
# COMPACT_ATOMS: atom_id res chain seq x y z
N MET A 1 21.56 -30.11 2.62
CA MET A 1 22.29 -29.01 3.32
C MET A 1 21.97 -27.63 2.75
N SER A 2 20.81 -27.44 2.09
CA SER A 2 20.49 -26.20 1.36
C SER A 2 19.44 -25.31 2.04
N GLU A 3 18.59 -25.84 2.93
CA GLU A 3 17.57 -25.02 3.62
C GLU A 3 18.16 -24.06 4.66
N LYS A 4 19.20 -24.49 5.41
CA LYS A 4 19.80 -23.67 6.47
C LYS A 4 20.55 -22.43 5.98
N ALA A 5 20.98 -22.42 4.72
CA ALA A 5 21.70 -21.28 4.14
C ALA A 5 20.74 -20.23 3.57
N ALA A 6 19.58 -20.66 3.06
CA ALA A 6 18.50 -19.77 2.65
C ALA A 6 17.86 -19.09 3.88
N ASP A 7 17.52 -19.87 4.91
CA ASP A 7 16.90 -19.39 6.15
C ASP A 7 17.75 -18.33 6.89
N ALA A 8 19.08 -18.47 6.88
CA ALA A 8 20.00 -17.48 7.44
C ALA A 8 20.15 -16.23 6.55
N GLY A 9 19.98 -16.36 5.24
CA GLY A 9 20.01 -15.26 4.28
C GLY A 9 18.73 -14.40 4.35
N ASP A 10 17.59 -15.06 4.48
CA ASP A 10 16.26 -14.44 4.56
C ASP A 10 16.15 -13.60 5.84
N GLY A 11 16.53 -14.16 7.00
CA GLY A 11 16.54 -13.41 8.26
C GLY A 11 17.51 -12.22 8.28
N LEU A 12 18.60 -12.29 7.51
CA LEU A 12 19.52 -11.16 7.37
C LEU A 12 18.97 -10.08 6.42
N ALA A 13 18.25 -10.47 5.36
CA ALA A 13 17.57 -9.54 4.47
C ALA A 13 16.48 -8.75 5.21
N GLU A 14 15.65 -9.42 6.01
CA GLU A 14 14.63 -8.80 6.85
C GLU A 14 15.22 -7.79 7.85
N ALA A 15 16.36 -8.13 8.47
CA ALA A 15 17.05 -7.24 9.40
C ALA A 15 17.55 -5.96 8.70
N HIS A 16 18.13 -6.10 7.50
CA HIS A 16 18.54 -4.95 6.69
C HIS A 16 17.34 -4.11 6.22
N ALA A 17 16.23 -4.73 5.81
CA ALA A 17 15.01 -4.01 5.43
C ALA A 17 14.42 -3.23 6.61
N SER A 18 14.36 -3.85 7.80
CA SER A 18 13.89 -3.21 9.03
C SER A 18 14.77 -2.02 9.42
N ARG A 19 16.10 -2.17 9.31
CA ARG A 19 17.04 -1.07 9.56
C ARG A 19 16.88 0.06 8.55
N GLY A 20 16.68 -0.27 7.26
CA GLY A 20 16.38 0.72 6.23
C GLY A 20 15.12 1.51 6.54
N ALA A 21 14.05 0.84 6.99
CA ALA A 21 12.81 1.49 7.39
C ALA A 21 13.01 2.45 8.58
N ALA A 22 13.78 2.03 9.59
CA ALA A 22 14.13 2.89 10.73
C ALA A 22 14.94 4.13 10.31
N LEU A 23 15.92 3.97 9.42
CA LEU A 23 16.71 5.08 8.87
C LEU A 23 15.85 6.04 8.04
N SER A 24 14.90 5.52 7.25
CA SER A 24 13.94 6.31 6.48
C SER A 24 13.04 7.16 7.39
N ALA A 25 12.56 6.60 8.50
CA ALA A 25 11.81 7.35 9.51
C ALA A 25 12.62 8.49 10.14
N LEU A 26 13.95 8.33 10.23
CA LEU A 26 14.89 9.38 10.65
C LEU A 26 15.31 10.33 9.52
N LYS A 27 14.71 10.20 8.33
CA LYS A 27 15.03 10.97 7.11
C LYS A 27 16.49 10.80 6.64
N ARG A 28 17.16 9.71 7.04
CA ARG A 28 18.51 9.34 6.62
C ARG A 28 18.43 8.50 5.34
N TYR A 29 17.97 9.13 4.28
CA TYR A 29 17.51 8.45 3.06
C TYR A 29 18.59 7.69 2.30
N ASP A 30 19.81 8.22 2.22
CA ASP A 30 20.91 7.54 1.52
C ASP A 30 21.36 6.28 2.28
N GLU A 31 21.40 6.35 3.61
CA GLU A 31 21.71 5.19 4.45
C GLU A 31 20.59 4.15 4.41
N ALA A 32 19.33 4.60 4.40
CA ALA A 32 18.18 3.73 4.22
C ALA A 32 18.26 2.97 2.88
N ALA A 33 18.56 3.68 1.78
CA ALA A 33 18.75 3.09 0.45
C ALA A 33 19.81 1.98 0.49
N ALA A 34 20.97 2.26 1.09
CA ALA A 34 22.06 1.30 1.17
C ALA A 34 21.67 0.03 1.94
N GLU A 35 20.86 0.15 2.99
CA GLU A 35 20.37 -1.02 3.73
C GLU A 35 19.29 -1.79 2.94
N PHE A 36 18.37 -1.11 2.25
CA PHE A 36 17.41 -1.79 1.37
C PHE A 36 18.09 -2.53 0.22
N GLU A 37 19.08 -1.92 -0.41
CA GLU A 37 19.85 -2.57 -1.48
C GLU A 37 20.66 -3.78 -0.97
N LYS A 38 21.13 -3.75 0.29
CA LYS A 38 21.72 -4.94 0.93
C LYS A 38 20.67 -6.03 1.12
N ALA A 39 19.48 -5.68 1.62
CA ALA A 39 18.38 -6.63 1.77
C ALA A 39 18.03 -7.30 0.43
N ILE A 40 17.87 -6.50 -0.64
CA ILE A 40 17.57 -6.99 -2.00
C ILE A 40 18.70 -7.87 -2.56
N ARG A 41 19.98 -7.58 -2.24
CA ARG A 41 21.10 -8.44 -2.66
C ARG A 41 21.13 -9.79 -1.92
N LEU A 42 20.67 -9.81 -0.68
CA LEU A 42 20.62 -11.03 0.14
C LEU A 42 19.42 -11.89 -0.27
N ASP A 43 18.25 -11.27 -0.44
CA ASP A 43 17.06 -11.90 -0.98
C ASP A 43 16.43 -11.02 -2.08
N PRO A 44 16.68 -11.36 -3.35
CA PRO A 44 16.10 -10.65 -4.49
C PRO A 44 14.57 -10.77 -4.63
N ASN A 45 13.93 -11.63 -3.83
CA ASN A 45 12.49 -11.82 -3.79
C ASN A 45 11.86 -11.33 -2.47
N SER A 46 12.60 -10.59 -1.64
CA SER A 46 12.09 -10.07 -0.37
C SER A 46 11.00 -9.02 -0.61
N PHE A 47 9.76 -9.37 -0.28
CA PHE A 47 8.62 -8.45 -0.34
C PHE A 47 8.87 -7.20 0.51
N GLU A 48 9.28 -7.40 1.76
CA GLU A 48 9.52 -6.35 2.75
C GLU A 48 10.60 -5.37 2.28
N ALA A 49 11.69 -5.87 1.69
CA ALA A 49 12.77 -5.03 1.20
C ALA A 49 12.27 -4.08 0.10
N TYR A 50 11.56 -4.60 -0.90
CA TYR A 50 11.01 -3.75 -1.97
C TYR A 50 9.90 -2.83 -1.46
N TYR A 51 8.99 -3.33 -0.63
CA TYR A 51 7.85 -2.58 -0.11
C TYR A 51 8.30 -1.38 0.74
N PHE A 52 9.18 -1.59 1.72
CA PHE A 52 9.66 -0.51 2.58
C PHE A 52 10.56 0.45 1.82
N TYR A 53 11.34 -0.04 0.84
CA TYR A 53 12.13 0.84 -0.01
C TYR A 53 11.24 1.73 -0.88
N ALA A 54 10.18 1.17 -1.48
CA ALA A 54 9.21 1.93 -2.25
C ALA A 54 8.57 3.04 -1.41
N ARG A 55 8.13 2.72 -0.19
CA ARG A 55 7.59 3.73 0.75
C ARG A 55 8.61 4.81 1.09
N ALA A 56 9.89 4.46 1.29
CA ALA A 56 10.94 5.44 1.51
C ALA A 56 11.11 6.39 0.31
N ARG A 57 11.11 5.86 -0.92
CA ARG A 57 11.16 6.68 -2.14
C ARG A 57 9.94 7.60 -2.29
N VAL A 58 8.75 7.17 -1.88
CA VAL A 58 7.57 8.05 -1.80
C VAL A 58 7.80 9.23 -0.85
N PHE A 59 8.35 8.98 0.35
CA PHE A 59 8.64 10.06 1.31
C PHE A 59 9.70 11.06 0.82
N GLU A 60 10.56 10.63 -0.10
CA GLU A 60 11.54 11.48 -0.78
C GLU A 60 10.98 12.21 -2.00
N GLY A 61 9.72 11.92 -2.39
CA GLY A 61 9.10 12.46 -3.61
C GLY A 61 9.55 11.80 -4.90
N LYS A 62 10.27 10.67 -4.83
CA LYS A 62 10.77 9.90 -5.97
C LYS A 62 9.72 8.87 -6.42
N ILE A 63 8.62 9.37 -6.97
CA ILE A 63 7.42 8.56 -7.23
C ILE A 63 7.66 7.51 -8.33
N GLU A 64 8.40 7.85 -9.39
CA GLU A 64 8.74 6.91 -10.46
C GLU A 64 9.54 5.72 -9.92
N GLU A 65 10.60 5.96 -9.14
CA GLU A 65 11.40 4.91 -8.50
C GLU A 65 10.53 4.07 -7.55
N ALA A 66 9.65 4.72 -6.78
CA ALA A 66 8.73 4.03 -5.88
C ALA A 66 7.79 3.08 -6.64
N THR A 67 7.26 3.48 -7.79
CA THR A 67 6.38 2.61 -8.58
C THR A 67 7.09 1.34 -9.04
N THR A 68 8.32 1.44 -9.55
CA THR A 68 9.12 0.27 -9.93
C THR A 68 9.38 -0.66 -8.75
N LEU A 69 9.64 -0.10 -7.56
CA LEU A 69 9.86 -0.90 -6.35
C LEU A 69 8.56 -1.58 -5.87
N PHE A 70 7.41 -0.89 -5.92
CA PHE A 70 6.12 -1.53 -5.59
C PHE A 70 5.74 -2.62 -6.59
N GLU A 71 6.05 -2.46 -7.88
CA GLU A 71 5.85 -3.52 -8.88
C GLU A 71 6.69 -4.76 -8.55
N ARG A 72 7.94 -4.56 -8.10
CA ARG A 72 8.80 -5.65 -7.63
C ARG A 72 8.25 -6.33 -6.37
N ALA A 73 7.74 -5.56 -5.41
CA ALA A 73 7.08 -6.10 -4.23
C ALA A 73 5.83 -6.92 -4.61
N ALA A 74 4.98 -6.40 -5.50
CA ALA A 74 3.81 -7.12 -5.99
C ALA A 74 4.19 -8.42 -6.74
N ALA A 75 5.31 -8.42 -7.48
CA ALA A 75 5.82 -9.63 -8.13
C ALA A 75 6.37 -10.66 -7.13
N ALA A 76 7.00 -10.22 -6.04
CA ALA A 76 7.49 -11.08 -4.97
C ALA A 76 6.35 -11.75 -4.18
N LYS A 77 5.21 -11.06 -4.01
CA LYS A 77 4.03 -11.58 -3.32
C LYS A 77 2.75 -11.38 -4.16
N PRO A 78 2.49 -12.23 -5.17
CA PRO A 78 1.40 -12.02 -6.13
C PRO A 78 -0.01 -12.04 -5.55
N ASP A 79 -0.20 -12.64 -4.38
CA ASP A 79 -1.49 -12.68 -3.68
C ASP A 79 -1.70 -11.47 -2.74
N ASP A 80 -0.71 -10.57 -2.59
CA ASP A 80 -0.86 -9.34 -1.80
C ASP A 80 -1.63 -8.26 -2.56
N TYR A 81 -2.68 -7.73 -1.93
CA TYR A 81 -3.48 -6.64 -2.52
C TYR A 81 -2.81 -5.27 -2.30
N GLN A 82 -2.00 -5.11 -1.25
CA GLN A 82 -1.58 -3.80 -0.77
C GLN A 82 -0.72 -3.05 -1.79
N CYS A 83 0.27 -3.71 -2.37
CA CYS A 83 1.17 -3.04 -3.33
C CYS A 83 0.42 -2.53 -4.57
N LEU A 84 -0.51 -3.33 -5.11
CA LEU A 84 -1.30 -2.95 -6.27
C LEU A 84 -2.28 -1.82 -5.95
N CYS A 85 -2.95 -1.85 -4.80
CA CYS A 85 -3.82 -0.76 -4.38
C CYS A 85 -3.05 0.54 -4.11
N LEU A 86 -1.83 0.47 -3.55
CA LEU A 86 -0.97 1.65 -3.36
C LEU A 86 -0.48 2.22 -4.69
N LEU A 87 -0.12 1.36 -5.65
CA LEU A 87 0.28 1.79 -7.00
C LEU A 87 -0.78 2.63 -7.71
N VAL A 88 -2.07 2.42 -7.42
CA VAL A 88 -3.16 3.23 -7.99
C VAL A 88 -2.95 4.72 -7.70
N GLN A 89 -2.60 5.09 -6.47
CA GLN A 89 -2.37 6.48 -6.10
C GLN A 89 -1.15 7.05 -6.84
N TRP A 90 -0.08 6.27 -6.96
CA TRP A 90 1.16 6.72 -7.60
C TRP A 90 1.01 6.85 -9.11
N TYR A 91 0.38 5.88 -9.78
CA TYR A 91 0.09 6.00 -11.20
C TYR A 91 -0.86 7.14 -11.52
N HIS A 92 -1.84 7.41 -10.66
CA HIS A 92 -2.67 8.59 -10.79
C HIS A 92 -1.85 9.89 -10.74
N SER A 93 -0.94 10.01 -9.77
CA SER A 93 -0.07 11.20 -9.63
C SER A 93 0.89 11.39 -10.82
N LEU A 94 1.28 10.30 -11.48
CA LEU A 94 2.13 10.31 -12.68
C LEU A 94 1.35 10.48 -13.99
N GLY A 95 0.02 10.53 -13.96
CA GLY A 95 -0.83 10.56 -15.16
C GLY A 95 -0.79 9.26 -16.00
N ARG A 96 -0.31 8.15 -15.41
CA ARG A 96 -0.23 6.83 -16.05
C ARG A 96 -1.57 6.10 -15.96
N GLU A 97 -2.55 6.57 -16.72
CA GLU A 97 -3.95 6.15 -16.62
C GLU A 97 -4.17 4.65 -16.87
N GLU A 98 -3.49 4.07 -17.86
CA GLU A 98 -3.64 2.64 -18.18
C GLU A 98 -3.05 1.75 -17.09
N ASP A 99 -1.85 2.09 -16.61
CA ASP A 99 -1.20 1.37 -15.51
C ASP A 99 -2.01 1.50 -14.22
N MET A 100 -2.57 2.68 -13.95
CA MET A 100 -3.48 2.92 -12.82
C MET A 100 -4.70 2.00 -12.90
N LYS A 101 -5.38 1.93 -14.04
CA LYS A 101 -6.56 1.07 -14.22
C LYS A 101 -6.22 -0.40 -14.12
N GLU A 102 -5.07 -0.82 -14.66
CA GLU A 102 -4.61 -2.20 -14.52
C GLU A 102 -4.33 -2.57 -13.07
N ALA A 103 -3.57 -1.73 -12.36
CA ALA A 103 -3.28 -1.91 -10.94
C ALA A 103 -4.57 -1.92 -10.11
N ALA A 104 -5.51 -1.02 -10.40
CA ALA A 104 -6.80 -0.95 -9.71
C ALA A 104 -7.64 -2.22 -9.92
N ARG A 105 -7.74 -2.73 -11.16
CA ARG A 105 -8.46 -3.99 -11.45
C ARG A 105 -7.86 -5.17 -10.71
N LYS A 106 -6.53 -5.32 -10.75
CA LYS A 106 -5.84 -6.43 -10.08
C LYS A 106 -5.93 -6.31 -8.56
N GLY A 107 -5.67 -5.11 -8.02
CA GLY A 107 -5.72 -4.81 -6.60
C GLY A 107 -7.10 -5.01 -5.99
N ALA A 108 -8.16 -4.48 -6.63
CA ALA A 108 -9.54 -4.67 -6.16
C ALA A 108 -9.94 -6.16 -6.13
N LYS A 109 -9.55 -6.93 -7.16
CA LYS A 109 -9.82 -8.39 -7.20
C LYS A 109 -9.10 -9.15 -6.08
N LEU A 110 -7.83 -8.81 -5.80
CA LEU A 110 -7.08 -9.43 -4.71
C LEU A 110 -7.66 -9.04 -3.35
N ALA A 111 -8.02 -7.76 -3.16
CA ALA A 111 -8.64 -7.27 -1.95
C ALA A 111 -10.00 -7.93 -1.71
N GLU A 112 -10.79 -8.18 -2.76
CA GLU A 112 -12.09 -8.87 -2.65
C GLU A 112 -11.91 -10.33 -2.19
N ARG A 113 -10.93 -11.03 -2.78
CA ARG A 113 -10.56 -12.37 -2.34
C ARG A 113 -10.07 -12.39 -0.90
N HIS A 114 -9.26 -11.40 -0.50
CA HIS A 114 -8.78 -11.26 0.87
C HIS A 114 -9.93 -11.02 1.85
N LEU A 115 -10.84 -10.09 1.55
CA LEU A 115 -12.02 -9.77 2.36
C LEU A 115 -13.05 -10.90 2.45
N THR A 116 -12.99 -11.88 1.54
CA THR A 116 -13.77 -13.12 1.64
C THR A 116 -13.26 -14.01 2.76
N LEU A 117 -11.94 -14.02 3.00
CA LEU A 117 -11.28 -14.82 4.04
C LEU A 117 -11.15 -14.06 5.36
N HIS A 118 -10.97 -12.74 5.27
CA HIS A 118 -10.69 -11.83 6.38
C HIS A 118 -11.68 -10.66 6.33
N PRO A 119 -12.95 -10.90 6.68
CA PRO A 119 -13.99 -9.91 6.48
C PRO A 119 -13.88 -8.66 7.37
N ASP A 120 -13.03 -8.72 8.38
CA ASP A 120 -12.72 -7.71 9.37
C ASP A 120 -11.41 -6.94 9.09
N ASP A 121 -10.81 -7.10 7.91
CA ASP A 121 -9.65 -6.29 7.51
C ASP A 121 -10.10 -4.92 6.96
N ALA A 122 -10.12 -3.90 7.83
CA ALA A 122 -10.46 -2.53 7.47
C ALA A 122 -9.54 -1.96 6.38
N ARG A 123 -8.25 -2.31 6.42
CA ARG A 123 -7.25 -1.79 5.48
C ARG A 123 -7.47 -2.33 4.07
N ALA A 124 -7.86 -3.60 3.94
CA ALA A 124 -8.23 -4.18 2.65
C ALA A 124 -9.46 -3.50 2.05
N ALA A 125 -10.47 -3.22 2.88
CA ALA A 125 -11.68 -2.50 2.47
C ALA A 125 -11.35 -1.05 2.05
N GLU A 126 -10.53 -0.35 2.84
CA GLU A 126 -10.12 1.03 2.56
C GLU A 126 -9.29 1.13 1.27
N LEU A 127 -8.19 0.39 1.14
CA LEU A 127 -7.32 0.42 -0.03
C LEU A 127 -8.04 -0.07 -1.30
N GLY A 128 -8.90 -1.07 -1.17
CA GLY A 128 -9.73 -1.57 -2.26
C GLY A 128 -10.78 -0.57 -2.71
N SER A 129 -11.38 0.21 -1.79
CA SER A 129 -12.34 1.26 -2.15
C SER A 129 -11.70 2.35 -3.02
N GLY A 130 -10.45 2.71 -2.76
CA GLY A 130 -9.68 3.66 -3.59
C GLY A 130 -9.45 3.13 -5.01
N ALA A 131 -9.18 1.83 -5.14
CA ALA A 131 -9.07 1.19 -6.46
C ALA A 131 -10.41 1.18 -7.21
N LEU A 132 -11.50 0.81 -6.54
CA LEU A 132 -12.86 0.80 -7.11
C LEU A 132 -13.30 2.20 -7.56
N MET A 133 -13.00 3.23 -6.77
CA MET A 133 -13.24 4.62 -7.12
C MET A 133 -12.53 5.00 -8.43
N LYS A 134 -11.25 4.64 -8.61
CA LYS A 134 -10.51 4.92 -9.86
C LYS A 134 -11.02 4.12 -11.06
N LEU A 135 -11.72 3.01 -10.83
CA LEU A 135 -12.44 2.27 -11.88
C LEU A 135 -13.83 2.84 -12.20
N GLY A 136 -14.31 3.82 -11.44
CA GLY A 136 -15.66 4.38 -11.56
C GLY A 136 -16.74 3.52 -10.88
N GLU A 137 -16.36 2.47 -10.14
CA GLU A 137 -17.26 1.57 -9.41
C GLU A 137 -17.69 2.21 -8.08
N THR A 138 -18.35 3.35 -8.21
CA THR A 138 -18.66 4.32 -7.16
C THR A 138 -19.47 3.70 -6.01
N ASP A 139 -20.48 2.88 -6.33
CA ASP A 139 -21.34 2.26 -5.31
C ASP A 139 -20.57 1.22 -4.47
N ARG A 140 -19.76 0.38 -5.12
CA ARG A 140 -18.90 -0.60 -4.42
C ARG A 140 -17.84 0.10 -3.59
N ALA A 141 -17.24 1.19 -4.10
CA ALA A 141 -16.29 1.99 -3.34
C ALA A 141 -16.93 2.52 -2.04
N ARG A 142 -18.16 3.06 -2.10
CA ARG A 142 -18.89 3.52 -0.91
C ARG A 142 -19.19 2.40 0.08
N GLU A 143 -19.60 1.24 -0.41
CA GLU A 143 -19.88 0.06 0.42
C GLU A 143 -18.63 -0.37 1.20
N TRP A 144 -17.50 -0.48 0.51
CA TRP A 144 -16.23 -0.89 1.12
C TRP A 144 -15.70 0.15 2.10
N LEU A 145 -15.91 1.44 1.80
CA LEU A 145 -15.52 2.50 2.71
C LEU A 145 -16.37 2.52 3.98
N ALA A 146 -17.68 2.34 3.85
CA ALA A 146 -18.59 2.19 4.99
C ALA A 146 -18.22 0.96 5.84
N ARG A 147 -17.80 -0.14 5.19
CA ARG A 147 -17.28 -1.33 5.88
C ARG A 147 -16.00 -1.04 6.65
N ALA A 148 -15.02 -0.36 6.05
CA ALA A 148 -13.77 0.01 6.73
C ALA A 148 -14.05 0.84 8.01
N LEU A 149 -14.94 1.83 7.90
CA LEU A 149 -15.37 2.66 9.03
C LEU A 149 -16.19 1.90 10.07
N ALA A 150 -16.96 0.89 9.67
CA ALA A 150 -17.69 0.04 10.63
C ALA A 150 -16.75 -0.86 11.45
N ILE A 151 -15.63 -1.29 10.86
CA ILE A 151 -14.62 -2.11 11.53
C ILE A 151 -13.76 -1.24 12.47
N GLU A 152 -13.28 -0.10 11.97
CA GLU A 152 -12.40 0.82 12.71
C GLU A 152 -12.99 2.25 12.79
N PRO A 153 -14.09 2.46 13.55
CA PRO A 153 -14.79 3.75 13.57
C PRO A 153 -13.96 4.89 14.17
N ASN A 154 -13.02 4.58 15.06
CA ASN A 154 -12.22 5.57 15.79
C ASN A 154 -10.74 5.51 15.39
N ASN A 155 -10.42 5.05 14.17
CA ASN A 155 -9.06 5.05 13.64
C ASN A 155 -8.83 6.32 12.81
N PRO A 156 -8.03 7.29 13.28
CA PRO A 156 -7.86 8.56 12.58
C PRO A 156 -7.31 8.42 11.15
N PRO A 157 -6.30 7.55 10.88
CA PRO A 157 -5.90 7.24 9.50
C PRO A 157 -7.04 6.77 8.60
N THR A 158 -7.88 5.85 9.07
CA THR A 158 -9.02 5.32 8.30
C THR A 158 -10.10 6.38 8.08
N GLN A 159 -10.45 7.17 9.10
CA GLN A 159 -11.40 8.30 8.98
C GLN A 159 -10.90 9.34 7.96
N TYR A 160 -9.62 9.73 8.05
CA TYR A 160 -9.01 10.68 7.12
C TYR A 160 -9.00 10.15 5.68
N ASN A 161 -8.54 8.92 5.47
CA ASN A 161 -8.50 8.33 4.13
C ASN A 161 -9.91 8.15 3.55
N ALA A 162 -10.89 7.79 4.38
CA ALA A 162 -12.29 7.73 3.97
C ALA A 162 -12.85 9.09 3.59
N ALA A 163 -12.57 10.15 4.36
CA ALA A 163 -12.96 11.50 4.00
C ALA A 163 -12.38 11.91 2.63
N CYS A 164 -11.11 11.61 2.36
CA CYS A 164 -10.49 11.89 1.05
C CYS A 164 -11.17 11.16 -0.11
N ILE A 165 -11.66 9.93 0.10
CA ILE A 165 -12.36 9.16 -0.92
C ILE A 165 -13.79 9.68 -1.09
N TYR A 166 -14.54 9.93 0.00
CA TYR A 166 -15.88 10.52 -0.09
C TYR A 166 -15.89 11.87 -0.80
N ALA A 167 -14.90 12.72 -0.53
CA ALA A 167 -14.73 13.99 -1.24
C ALA A 167 -14.55 13.80 -2.76
N GLN A 168 -13.77 12.81 -3.18
CA GLN A 168 -13.59 12.48 -4.61
C GLN A 168 -14.84 11.87 -5.25
N LEU A 169 -15.69 11.20 -4.46
CA LEU A 169 -16.98 10.65 -4.90
C LEU A 169 -18.10 11.70 -4.93
N GLY A 170 -17.83 12.93 -4.48
CA GLY A 170 -18.79 14.05 -4.41
C GLY A 170 -19.61 14.11 -3.12
N ASP A 171 -19.32 13.26 -2.13
CA ASP A 171 -20.02 13.20 -0.86
C ASP A 171 -19.35 14.12 0.18
N ALA A 172 -19.35 15.43 -0.08
CA ALA A 172 -18.63 16.41 0.74
C ALA A 172 -19.08 16.43 2.21
N ASP A 173 -20.38 16.29 2.47
CA ASP A 173 -20.94 16.30 3.83
C ASP A 173 -20.34 15.17 4.68
N LYS A 174 -20.34 13.94 4.16
CA LYS A 174 -19.72 12.79 4.86
C LYS A 174 -18.23 12.97 5.08
N ALA A 175 -17.54 13.60 4.13
CA ALA A 175 -16.12 13.88 4.28
C ALA A 175 -15.87 14.88 5.43
N PHE A 176 -16.71 15.91 5.58
CA PHE A 176 -16.62 16.86 6.69
C PHE A 176 -16.98 16.21 8.02
N ASP A 177 -18.07 15.45 8.09
CA ASP A 177 -18.49 14.74 9.31
C ASP A 177 -17.35 13.86 9.86
N LEU A 178 -16.69 13.09 8.99
CA LEU A 178 -15.58 12.24 9.37
C LEU A 178 -14.34 13.01 9.84
N LEU A 179 -14.12 14.22 9.34
CA LEU A 179 -12.98 15.05 9.74
C LEU A 179 -13.26 15.79 11.05
N ASP A 180 -14.51 16.18 11.31
CA ASP A 180 -14.93 16.83 12.56
C ASP A 180 -14.84 15.87 13.75
N GLU A 181 -15.00 14.56 13.54
CA GLU A 181 -14.84 13.53 14.58
C GLU A 181 -13.38 13.24 14.97
N VAL A 182 -12.40 13.70 14.19
CA VAL A 182 -10.95 13.42 14.38
C VAL A 182 -10.28 14.41 15.36
N TRP A 183 -10.96 15.50 15.75
CA TRP A 183 -10.41 16.60 16.58
C TRP A 183 -11.12 16.82 17.92
#